data_AF-A0A956C5Z4-F1
#
_entry.id   AF-A0A956C5Z4-F1
#
_cell.length_a   1.000
_cell.length_b   1.000
_cell.length_c   1.000
_cell.angle_alpha   90.00
_cell.angle_beta   90.00
_cell.angle_gamma   90.00
#
_symmetry.space_group_name_H-M   'P 1'
#
loop_
_entity.id
_entity.type
_entity.pdbx_description
1 polymer ?
#
loop_
_entity_poly.entity_id
_entity_poly.type
_entity_poly.pdbx_seq_one_letter_code
_entity_poly.pdbx_strand_id
1 'polypeptide(L)'
;MALLRSALRVVVAALALVVATFALERPARAAMMYHHDLTSLALEADVVVRARQTAERKVDAYTTVRSMQVTRSYKGDLTAGASFDIAYDLYAMSTFDSWGAPPDAGAGPVLGPELVFFLRRAEARAGQPVGAGGGGYWIVPSGLRIFLDGKAHRFEQWNNPGGYVPVPQGHDPFDIFGDPRGGAPLDLAGLEAEITVAVRRARDVEAALSAPDSPAARRRLVELAGPAPEDAPASTSLGGFYADSVAKRVVEALAKTGDLTATLEALARSSGVSTFGLRASFDLTRVLAAAEDEKLPTASRVAALRLADGRWYDMQKTPGADARVVALYSDKEPDVRIAALAVRATDKPTEAQKAAVLARWKAETDDRVRVVLVAAAESRGLRASLRRAGSIVTATRARDVLTVTWADPDDRVNLMVKSVRVVARRSGEPDRAADLTKAAAHYSNGSTGSWVARVAFDPPLAPGDVAIDVDLVVEDLNKRQPDVAKHMALGTMSVAPAPTTPPGPTAAASAPEPTASAHGAAGDAGDAGHAPLPPRRSSCACELAVSGRSDVAAVFAAALALAAVGRRRLSARTATSSDSRSPSSRA
;
A
#
# COMPACT_ATOMS: atom_id res chain seq x y z
N MET A 1 -47.61 31.77 21.69
CA MET A 1 -46.52 32.51 21.03
C MET A 1 -45.13 32.12 21.55
N ALA A 2 -44.79 32.33 22.83
CA ALA A 2 -43.46 31.98 23.36
C ALA A 2 -43.09 30.50 23.23
N LEU A 3 -44.00 29.59 23.61
CA LEU A 3 -43.81 28.13 23.45
C LEU A 3 -43.61 27.70 21.99
N LEU A 4 -44.28 28.36 21.04
CA LEU A 4 -44.15 28.07 19.60
C LEU A 4 -42.78 28.50 19.07
N ARG A 5 -42.26 29.65 19.53
CA ARG A 5 -40.91 30.13 19.19
C ARG A 5 -39.82 29.22 19.78
N SER A 6 -40.00 28.73 20.99
CA SER A 6 -39.07 27.77 21.59
C SER A 6 -39.07 26.43 20.85
N ALA A 7 -40.25 25.91 20.50
CA ALA A 7 -40.36 24.68 19.71
C ALA A 7 -39.70 24.82 18.33
N LEU A 8 -39.92 25.95 17.63
CA LEU A 8 -39.32 26.22 16.34
C LEU A 8 -37.78 26.29 16.41
N ARG A 9 -37.23 26.92 17.46
CA ARG A 9 -35.76 26.98 17.66
C ARG A 9 -35.14 25.60 17.86
N VAL A 10 -35.80 24.72 18.61
CA VAL A 10 -35.34 23.33 18.81
C VAL A 10 -35.36 22.55 17.50
N VAL A 11 -36.42 22.69 16.70
CA VAL A 11 -36.51 22.02 15.39
C VAL A 11 -35.42 22.53 14.44
N VAL A 12 -35.20 23.85 14.36
CA VAL A 12 -34.15 24.43 13.52
C VAL A 12 -32.76 23.99 13.98
N ALA A 13 -32.49 23.95 15.29
CA ALA A 13 -31.21 23.48 15.82
C ALA A 13 -30.99 21.99 15.54
N ALA A 14 -32.03 21.15 15.69
CA ALA A 14 -31.95 19.73 15.36
C ALA A 14 -31.73 19.51 13.85
N LEU A 15 -32.42 20.27 12.99
CA LEU A 15 -32.24 20.19 11.54
C LEU A 15 -30.83 20.67 11.13
N ALA A 16 -30.34 21.76 11.73
CA ALA A 16 -28.99 22.26 11.51
C ALA A 16 -27.92 21.26 12.00
N LEU A 17 -28.16 20.58 13.12
CA LEU A 17 -27.27 19.52 13.60
C LEU A 17 -27.27 18.32 12.65
N VAL A 18 -28.44 17.89 12.14
CA VAL A 18 -28.56 16.80 11.17
C VAL A 18 -27.84 17.17 9.86
N VAL A 19 -28.08 18.36 9.32
CA VAL A 19 -27.39 18.87 8.13
C VAL A 19 -25.89 18.99 8.38
N ALA A 20 -25.47 19.48 9.55
CA ALA A 20 -24.06 19.54 9.92
C ALA A 20 -23.46 18.13 10.04
N THR A 21 -24.15 17.14 10.61
CA THR A 21 -23.64 15.77 10.68
C THR A 21 -23.55 15.13 9.29
N PHE A 22 -24.53 15.32 8.40
CA PHE A 22 -24.47 14.83 7.02
C PHE A 22 -23.43 15.59 6.17
N ALA A 23 -23.23 16.89 6.40
CA ALA A 23 -22.20 17.68 5.73
C ALA A 23 -20.79 17.46 6.30
N LEU A 24 -20.69 17.01 7.55
CA LEU A 24 -19.43 16.66 8.25
C LEU A 24 -19.14 15.15 8.23
N GLU A 25 -20.03 14.32 7.68
CA GLU A 25 -19.72 12.98 7.18
C GLU A 25 -18.73 13.13 6.01
N ARG A 26 -17.51 13.53 6.34
CA ARG A 26 -16.36 13.12 5.55
C ARG A 26 -16.47 11.60 5.57
N PRO A 27 -16.59 10.91 4.42
CA PRO A 27 -16.50 9.47 4.41
C PRO A 27 -15.23 9.14 5.18
N ALA A 28 -15.38 8.49 6.34
CA ALA A 28 -14.25 8.05 7.11
C ALA A 28 -13.57 7.01 6.24
N ARG A 29 -12.66 7.48 5.37
CA ARG A 29 -11.82 6.65 4.53
C ARG A 29 -10.90 5.95 5.51
N ALA A 30 -11.34 4.78 5.98
CA ALA A 30 -10.54 3.94 6.83
C ALA A 30 -9.29 3.50 6.04
N ALA A 31 -8.24 3.11 6.76
CA ALA A 31 -6.97 2.75 6.12
C ALA A 31 -7.18 1.56 5.17
N MET A 32 -6.87 1.75 3.89
CA MET A 32 -6.86 0.68 2.88
C MET A 32 -5.80 -0.37 3.24
N MET A 33 -6.08 -1.66 3.04
CA MET A 33 -5.17 -2.75 3.40
C MET A 33 -3.93 -2.76 2.51
N TYR A 34 -2.76 -2.98 3.13
CA TYR A 34 -1.51 -3.14 2.41
C TYR A 34 -1.46 -4.47 1.64
N HIS A 35 -0.84 -4.48 0.46
CA HIS A 35 -0.35 -5.68 -0.19
C HIS A 35 1.14 -5.87 0.10
N HIS A 36 1.54 -7.13 0.14
CA HIS A 36 2.91 -7.54 0.45
C HIS A 36 3.50 -8.33 -0.72
N ASP A 37 4.82 -8.20 -0.92
CA ASP A 37 5.57 -9.12 -1.78
C ASP A 37 5.56 -10.55 -1.20
N LEU A 38 5.85 -11.55 -2.02
CA LEU A 38 5.83 -12.96 -1.62
C LEU A 38 6.85 -13.26 -0.50
N THR A 39 7.99 -12.55 -0.44
CA THR A 39 8.96 -12.74 0.65
C THR A 39 8.41 -12.22 1.98
N SER A 40 7.80 -11.04 1.97
CA SER A 40 7.08 -10.46 3.10
C SER A 40 5.94 -11.37 3.57
N LEU A 41 5.15 -11.91 2.64
CA LEU A 41 4.11 -12.90 2.96
C LEU A 41 4.70 -14.18 3.55
N ALA A 42 5.77 -14.71 2.97
CA ALA A 42 6.44 -15.91 3.46
C ALA A 42 7.06 -15.71 4.85
N LEU A 43 7.54 -14.50 5.16
CA LEU A 43 8.08 -14.13 6.47
C LEU A 43 6.98 -13.94 7.53
N GLU A 44 5.79 -13.50 7.12
CA GLU A 44 4.65 -13.35 8.02
C GLU A 44 3.87 -14.63 8.24
N ALA A 45 3.88 -15.55 7.27
CA ALA A 45 3.16 -16.82 7.34
C ALA A 45 3.90 -17.85 8.20
N ASP A 46 3.12 -18.61 8.98
CA ASP A 46 3.58 -19.83 9.63
C ASP A 46 3.55 -21.02 8.66
N VAL A 47 2.58 -20.99 7.72
CA VAL A 47 2.32 -22.05 6.75
C VAL A 47 2.08 -21.44 5.37
N VAL A 48 2.67 -22.02 4.32
CA VAL A 48 2.42 -21.65 2.92
C VAL A 48 2.06 -22.91 2.13
N VAL A 49 0.87 -22.95 1.55
CA VAL A 49 0.32 -24.16 0.91
C VAL A 49 -0.47 -23.83 -0.36
N ARG A 50 -0.51 -24.78 -1.29
CA ARG A 50 -1.49 -24.85 -2.37
C ARG A 50 -2.57 -25.84 -1.97
N ALA A 51 -3.83 -25.49 -2.19
CA ALA A 51 -4.95 -26.32 -1.78
C ALA A 51 -6.12 -26.23 -2.75
N ARG A 52 -6.94 -27.27 -2.78
CA ARG A 52 -8.22 -27.32 -3.50
C ARG A 52 -9.38 -27.28 -2.53
N GLN A 53 -10.47 -26.60 -2.88
CA GLN A 53 -11.69 -26.61 -2.08
C GLN A 53 -12.37 -27.97 -2.21
N THR A 54 -12.77 -28.56 -1.09
CA THR A 54 -13.47 -29.86 -1.04
C THR A 54 -14.89 -29.76 -0.51
N ALA A 55 -15.16 -28.79 0.35
CA ALA A 55 -16.51 -28.54 0.87
C ALA A 55 -16.69 -27.06 1.23
N GLU A 56 -17.95 -26.66 1.39
CA GLU A 56 -18.34 -25.34 1.83
C GLU A 56 -19.53 -25.45 2.80
N ARG A 57 -19.53 -24.64 3.86
CA ARG A 57 -20.66 -24.52 4.77
C ARG A 57 -20.84 -23.08 5.25
N LYS A 58 -22.09 -22.64 5.25
CA LYS A 58 -22.47 -21.35 5.82
C LYS A 58 -22.54 -21.45 7.35
N VAL A 59 -21.82 -20.60 8.06
CA VAL A 59 -21.81 -20.56 9.54
C VAL A 59 -22.82 -19.54 10.05
N ASP A 60 -22.88 -18.38 9.40
CA ASP A 60 -23.82 -17.30 9.73
C ASP A 60 -24.19 -16.50 8.46
N ALA A 61 -24.87 -15.36 8.60
CA ALA A 61 -25.32 -14.55 7.46
C ALA A 61 -24.19 -14.02 6.57
N TYR A 62 -22.98 -13.85 7.12
CA TYR A 62 -21.83 -13.19 6.50
C TYR A 62 -20.60 -14.09 6.35
N THR A 63 -20.57 -15.22 7.05
CA THR A 63 -19.40 -16.10 7.11
C THR A 63 -19.66 -17.45 6.46
N THR A 64 -18.81 -17.79 5.49
CA THR A 64 -18.77 -19.10 4.84
C THR A 64 -17.41 -19.75 5.09
N VAL A 65 -17.44 -20.90 5.76
CA VAL A 65 -16.23 -21.69 5.99
C VAL A 65 -16.09 -22.70 4.86
N ARG A 66 -14.89 -22.75 4.27
CA ARG A 66 -14.54 -23.65 3.18
C ARG A 66 -13.49 -24.62 3.68
N SER A 67 -13.76 -25.90 3.48
CA SER A 67 -12.80 -26.96 3.76
C SER A 67 -11.89 -27.12 2.55
N MET A 68 -10.59 -27.07 2.81
CA MET A 68 -9.53 -27.09 1.82
C MET A 68 -8.71 -28.35 2.03
N GLN A 69 -8.30 -29.01 0.95
CA GLN A 69 -7.31 -30.09 0.98
C GLN A 69 -6.00 -29.61 0.37
N VAL A 70 -4.92 -29.69 1.12
CA VAL A 70 -3.57 -29.31 0.69
C VAL A 70 -3.12 -30.23 -0.43
N THR A 71 -2.75 -29.65 -1.57
CA THR A 71 -2.16 -30.36 -2.70
C THR A 71 -0.65 -30.22 -2.73
N ARG A 72 -0.11 -29.12 -2.18
CA ARG A 72 1.33 -28.89 -2.02
C ARG A 72 1.65 -28.02 -0.81
N SER A 73 2.78 -28.28 -0.16
CA SER A 73 3.32 -27.47 0.93
C SER A 73 4.65 -26.83 0.55
N TYR A 74 4.83 -25.55 0.88
CA TYR A 74 6.07 -24.80 0.65
C TYR A 74 6.74 -24.39 1.98
N LYS A 75 5.95 -24.16 3.03
CA LYS A 75 6.41 -23.81 4.39
C LYS A 75 5.41 -24.36 5.42
N GLY A 76 5.92 -24.78 6.59
CA GLY A 76 5.10 -25.15 7.75
C GLY A 76 4.82 -26.65 7.85
N ASP A 77 3.84 -27.02 8.68
CA ASP A 77 3.51 -28.39 9.05
C ASP A 77 2.33 -29.00 8.29
N LEU A 78 1.56 -28.19 7.55
CA LEU A 78 0.51 -28.71 6.68
C LEU A 78 1.14 -29.40 5.46
N THR A 79 1.03 -30.72 5.41
CA THR A 79 1.55 -31.57 4.32
C THR A 79 0.47 -31.86 3.26
N ALA A 80 0.88 -32.35 2.09
CA ALA A 80 -0.07 -32.76 1.05
C ALA A 80 -1.04 -33.84 1.57
N GLY A 81 -2.32 -33.68 1.25
CA GLY A 81 -3.43 -34.51 1.74
C GLY A 81 -4.07 -33.99 3.03
N ALA A 82 -3.37 -33.16 3.81
CA ALA A 82 -3.94 -32.53 5.01
C ALA A 82 -5.15 -31.64 4.65
N SER A 83 -6.08 -31.50 5.58
CA SER A 83 -7.25 -30.64 5.41
C SER A 83 -7.25 -29.50 6.42
N PHE A 84 -7.78 -28.35 6.04
CA PHE A 84 -7.99 -27.21 6.93
C PHE A 84 -9.25 -26.44 6.53
N ASP A 85 -9.87 -25.79 7.50
CA ASP A 85 -11.04 -24.93 7.31
C ASP A 85 -10.60 -23.46 7.27
N ILE A 86 -11.15 -22.67 6.35
CA ILE A 86 -10.85 -21.24 6.26
C ILE A 86 -12.03 -20.43 5.72
N ALA A 87 -12.12 -19.17 6.13
CA ALA A 87 -13.08 -18.20 5.59
C ALA A 87 -12.34 -17.10 4.82
N TYR A 88 -12.86 -16.74 3.65
CA TYR A 88 -12.30 -15.69 2.79
C TYR A 88 -13.39 -14.90 2.06
N ASP A 89 -14.57 -14.73 2.66
CA ASP A 89 -15.72 -14.04 2.05
C ASP A 89 -15.48 -12.56 1.75
N LEU A 90 -14.45 -11.95 2.33
CA LEU A 90 -14.05 -10.58 2.01
C LEU A 90 -13.31 -10.45 0.67
N TYR A 91 -12.83 -11.57 0.12
CA TYR A 91 -12.09 -11.62 -1.13
C TYR A 91 -13.06 -11.80 -2.31
N ALA A 92 -13.06 -10.83 -3.24
CA ALA A 92 -13.87 -10.94 -4.44
C ALA A 92 -13.29 -12.00 -5.38
N MET A 93 -13.92 -13.17 -5.45
CA MET A 93 -13.48 -14.28 -6.30
C MET A 93 -13.72 -14.05 -7.81
N SER A 94 -14.15 -12.85 -8.19
CA SER A 94 -14.44 -12.42 -9.56
C SER A 94 -13.82 -11.04 -9.80
N THR A 95 -13.40 -10.76 -11.03
CA THR A 95 -12.97 -9.42 -11.41
C THR A 95 -14.16 -8.48 -11.38
N PHE A 96 -14.10 -7.45 -10.55
CA PHE A 96 -14.84 -6.21 -10.82
C PHE A 96 -14.03 -5.42 -11.84
N ASP A 97 -14.67 -4.55 -12.63
CA ASP A 97 -13.87 -3.44 -13.14
C ASP A 97 -13.29 -2.69 -11.93
N SER A 98 -12.13 -2.09 -12.09
CA SER A 98 -11.35 -1.41 -11.04
C SER A 98 -12.13 -0.31 -10.26
N TRP A 99 -13.38 -0.02 -10.64
CA TRP A 99 -14.24 1.00 -10.05
C TRP A 99 -15.62 0.48 -9.64
N GLY A 100 -15.81 -0.84 -9.59
CA GLY A 100 -17.00 -1.48 -9.02
C GLY A 100 -18.17 -1.67 -9.98
N ALA A 101 -18.00 -1.47 -11.29
CA ALA A 101 -18.97 -2.01 -12.23
C ALA A 101 -18.80 -3.53 -12.32
N PRO A 102 -19.90 -4.29 -12.24
CA PRO A 102 -19.85 -5.70 -12.60
C PRO A 102 -19.35 -5.80 -14.05
N PRO A 103 -18.49 -6.77 -14.38
CA PRO A 103 -18.09 -6.98 -15.76
C PRO A 103 -19.36 -7.10 -16.62
N ASP A 104 -19.29 -6.56 -17.84
CA ASP A 104 -20.32 -6.82 -18.86
C ASP A 104 -20.67 -8.30 -18.85
N ALA A 105 -21.94 -8.66 -19.02
CA ALA A 105 -22.51 -10.01 -18.79
C ALA A 105 -21.94 -11.14 -19.68
N GLY A 106 -20.79 -10.96 -20.31
CA GLY A 106 -19.97 -12.01 -20.88
C GLY A 106 -19.46 -13.00 -19.83
N ALA A 107 -18.92 -14.12 -20.29
CA ALA A 107 -18.32 -15.13 -19.43
C ALA A 107 -17.14 -14.50 -18.66
N GLY A 108 -17.35 -14.23 -17.37
CA GLY A 108 -16.30 -13.74 -16.49
C GLY A 108 -15.11 -14.72 -16.44
N PRO A 109 -13.94 -14.25 -15.98
CA PRO A 109 -12.75 -15.08 -15.92
C PRO A 109 -12.99 -16.35 -15.10
N VAL A 110 -12.42 -17.47 -15.56
CA VAL A 110 -12.64 -18.77 -14.92
C VAL A 110 -11.67 -18.93 -13.76
N LEU A 111 -12.23 -19.06 -12.55
CA LEU A 111 -11.46 -19.39 -11.35
C LEU A 111 -10.92 -20.82 -11.44
N GLY A 112 -9.60 -20.96 -11.32
CA GLY A 112 -8.92 -22.24 -11.24
C GLY A 112 -9.30 -23.05 -9.98
N PRO A 113 -9.18 -24.39 -10.03
CA PRO A 113 -9.62 -25.27 -8.94
C PRO A 113 -8.70 -25.25 -7.71
N GLU A 114 -7.48 -24.73 -7.86
CA GLU A 114 -6.48 -24.62 -6.78
C GLU A 114 -6.26 -23.16 -6.40
N LEU A 115 -5.94 -22.94 -5.13
CA LEU A 115 -5.62 -21.65 -4.54
C LEU A 115 -4.30 -21.77 -3.78
N VAL A 116 -3.56 -20.66 -3.64
CA VAL A 116 -2.37 -20.62 -2.77
C VAL A 116 -2.66 -19.72 -1.57
N PHE A 117 -2.30 -20.21 -0.39
CA PHE A 117 -2.52 -19.54 0.88
C PHE A 117 -1.21 -19.31 1.63
N PHE A 118 -1.06 -18.09 2.14
CA PHE A 118 -0.11 -17.71 3.16
C PHE A 118 -0.88 -17.56 4.47
N LEU A 119 -0.66 -18.49 5.39
CA LEU A 119 -1.46 -18.67 6.60
C LEU A 119 -0.65 -18.38 7.85
N ARG A 120 -1.26 -17.69 8.81
CA ARG A 120 -0.80 -17.63 10.19
C ARG A 120 -1.65 -18.51 11.06
N ARG A 121 -1.05 -19.12 12.09
CA ARG A 121 -1.82 -19.82 13.11
C ARG A 121 -2.64 -18.81 13.89
N ALA A 122 -3.90 -19.16 14.12
CA ALA A 122 -4.73 -18.49 15.09
C ALA A 122 -4.13 -18.73 16.47
N GLU A 123 -3.50 -17.70 17.05
CA GLU A 123 -3.25 -17.71 18.49
C GLU A 123 -4.60 -17.84 19.20
N ALA A 124 -4.63 -18.63 20.27
CA ALA A 124 -5.80 -18.73 21.14
C ALA A 124 -6.03 -17.36 21.81
N ARG A 125 -6.74 -16.45 21.13
CA ARG A 125 -7.13 -15.17 21.71
C ARG A 125 -8.13 -15.45 22.82
N ALA A 126 -7.78 -15.05 24.04
CA ALA A 126 -8.69 -15.12 25.18
C ALA A 126 -10.04 -14.49 24.82
N GLY A 127 -11.08 -15.32 24.74
CA GLY A 127 -12.46 -14.88 24.52
C GLY A 127 -12.93 -14.74 23.07
N GLN A 128 -12.09 -14.95 22.05
CA GLN A 128 -12.59 -15.15 20.68
C GLN A 128 -12.62 -16.65 20.40
N PRO A 129 -13.79 -17.24 20.07
CA PRO A 129 -13.81 -18.60 19.58
C PRO A 129 -12.87 -18.64 18.38
N VAL A 130 -11.82 -19.48 18.48
CA VAL A 130 -11.06 -19.95 17.32
C VAL A 130 -12.12 -20.29 16.30
N GLY A 131 -12.09 -19.62 15.14
CA GLY A 131 -13.25 -19.49 14.25
C GLY A 131 -14.05 -20.78 14.14
N ALA A 132 -15.38 -20.67 14.00
CA ALA A 132 -16.37 -21.74 14.09
C ALA A 132 -16.22 -22.96 13.12
N GLY A 133 -14.99 -23.27 12.67
CA GLY A 133 -14.57 -24.47 11.99
C GLY A 133 -13.31 -25.16 12.50
N GLY A 134 -12.81 -24.86 13.70
CA GLY A 134 -11.84 -25.75 14.36
C GLY A 134 -10.47 -25.91 13.69
N GLY A 135 -10.19 -25.18 12.60
CA GLY A 135 -8.86 -25.05 12.00
C GLY A 135 -8.24 -23.72 12.40
N GLY A 136 -7.22 -23.76 13.26
CA GLY A 136 -6.57 -22.57 13.84
C GLY A 136 -5.68 -21.80 12.87
N TYR A 137 -6.22 -21.27 11.76
CA TYR A 137 -5.47 -20.45 10.80
C TYR A 137 -6.25 -19.20 10.35
N TRP A 138 -5.50 -18.14 10.00
CA TRP A 138 -5.98 -16.93 9.34
C TRP A 138 -5.11 -16.64 8.12
N ILE A 139 -5.68 -16.04 7.09
CA ILE A 139 -4.93 -15.59 5.90
C ILE A 139 -4.11 -14.35 6.30
N VAL A 140 -2.80 -14.37 6.04
CA VAL A 140 -1.96 -13.15 6.11
C VAL A 140 -2.61 -12.07 5.23
N PRO A 141 -2.67 -10.79 5.62
CA PRO A 141 -3.18 -9.73 4.74
C PRO A 141 -2.60 -9.82 3.33
N SER A 142 -3.46 -9.79 2.30
CA SER A 142 -3.11 -10.04 0.89
C SER A 142 -2.53 -11.43 0.58
N GLY A 143 -2.57 -12.39 1.50
CA GLY A 143 -1.93 -13.71 1.42
C GLY A 143 -2.71 -14.80 0.69
N LEU A 144 -3.77 -14.44 -0.04
CA LEU A 144 -4.48 -15.35 -0.95
C LEU A 144 -3.98 -15.14 -2.37
N ARG A 145 -3.76 -16.22 -3.12
CA ARG A 145 -3.61 -16.18 -4.58
C ARG A 145 -4.65 -17.08 -5.24
N ILE A 146 -5.31 -16.52 -6.25
CA ILE A 146 -6.24 -17.23 -7.12
C ILE A 146 -5.64 -17.34 -8.52
N PHE A 147 -6.20 -18.21 -9.34
CA PHE A 147 -5.84 -18.31 -10.76
C PHE A 147 -7.05 -17.98 -11.60
N LEU A 148 -6.95 -16.94 -12.42
CA LEU A 148 -7.97 -16.55 -13.39
C LEU A 148 -7.37 -16.77 -14.77
N ASP A 149 -8.01 -17.61 -15.58
CA ASP A 149 -7.52 -18.00 -16.92
C ASP A 149 -6.07 -18.51 -16.90
N GLY A 150 -5.73 -19.28 -15.85
CA GLY A 150 -4.40 -19.84 -15.64
C GLY A 150 -3.34 -18.85 -15.14
N LYS A 151 -3.71 -17.60 -14.84
CA LYS A 151 -2.81 -16.55 -14.35
C LYS A 151 -3.05 -16.23 -12.90
N ALA A 152 -1.98 -16.14 -12.13
CA ALA A 152 -1.98 -15.81 -10.72
C ALA A 152 -2.43 -14.37 -10.50
N HIS A 153 -3.33 -14.19 -9.54
CA HIS A 153 -3.75 -12.88 -9.05
C HIS A 153 -3.56 -12.81 -7.54
N ARG A 154 -3.04 -11.68 -7.08
CA ARG A 154 -3.07 -11.26 -5.68
C ARG A 154 -4.33 -10.44 -5.41
N PHE A 155 -4.48 -9.99 -4.18
CA PHE A 155 -5.63 -9.20 -3.77
C PHE A 155 -5.21 -7.87 -3.16
N GLU A 156 -5.88 -6.81 -3.59
CA GLU A 156 -5.68 -5.44 -3.10
C GLU A 156 -7.01 -4.82 -2.67
N GLN A 157 -6.99 -3.86 -1.76
CA GLN A 157 -8.17 -3.10 -1.35
C GLN A 157 -7.97 -1.63 -1.73
N TRP A 158 -8.67 -1.17 -2.76
CA TRP A 158 -8.50 0.20 -3.29
C TRP A 158 -9.47 1.22 -2.66
N ASN A 159 -10.46 0.74 -1.90
CA ASN A 159 -11.43 1.53 -1.17
C ASN A 159 -11.74 0.90 0.19
N ASN A 160 -11.91 1.72 1.23
CA ASN A 160 -12.31 1.24 2.55
C ASN A 160 -13.44 2.12 3.14
N PRO A 161 -14.64 1.54 3.41
CA PRO A 161 -14.98 0.12 3.27
C PRO A 161 -15.07 -0.32 1.79
N GLY A 162 -14.61 -1.54 1.50
CA GLY A 162 -14.60 -2.13 0.16
C GLY A 162 -14.08 -3.58 0.19
N GLY A 163 -14.46 -4.39 -0.80
CA GLY A 163 -13.97 -5.76 -0.93
C GLY A 163 -12.52 -5.81 -1.45
N TYR A 164 -11.87 -6.96 -1.33
CA TYR A 164 -10.56 -7.16 -1.98
C TYR A 164 -10.74 -7.53 -3.44
N VAL A 165 -10.10 -6.80 -4.34
CA VAL A 165 -10.16 -7.04 -5.79
C VAL A 165 -8.95 -7.84 -6.26
N PRO A 166 -9.11 -8.78 -7.21
CA PRO A 166 -8.00 -9.52 -7.76
C PRO A 166 -7.17 -8.62 -8.69
N VAL A 167 -5.86 -8.59 -8.48
CA VAL A 167 -4.87 -7.85 -9.28
C VAL A 167 -3.83 -8.84 -9.80
N PRO A 168 -3.42 -8.80 -11.08
CA PRO A 168 -2.45 -9.74 -11.60
C PRO A 168 -1.13 -9.72 -10.81
N GLN A 169 -0.64 -10.90 -10.43
CA GLN A 169 0.62 -11.07 -9.68
C GLN A 169 1.79 -11.14 -10.65
N GLY A 170 2.72 -10.18 -10.56
CA GLY A 170 3.99 -10.17 -11.26
C GLY A 170 5.14 -10.75 -10.45
N HIS A 171 6.36 -10.41 -10.86
CA HIS A 171 7.63 -10.85 -10.28
C HIS A 171 8.13 -9.95 -9.14
N ASP A 172 8.48 -10.54 -8.00
CA ASP A 172 9.13 -9.83 -6.89
C ASP A 172 10.59 -9.44 -7.20
N PRO A 173 11.13 -8.37 -6.59
CA PRO A 173 10.48 -7.41 -5.70
C PRO A 173 9.74 -6.29 -6.47
N PHE A 174 9.57 -6.44 -7.78
CA PHE A 174 8.99 -5.41 -8.65
C PHE A 174 7.47 -5.54 -8.80
N ASP A 175 6.85 -6.51 -8.14
CA ASP A 175 5.39 -6.67 -8.10
C ASP A 175 4.73 -5.64 -7.16
N ILE A 176 5.00 -4.37 -7.44
CA ILE A 176 4.39 -3.23 -6.76
C ILE A 176 3.55 -2.45 -7.76
N PHE A 177 2.54 -1.76 -7.25
CA PHE A 177 1.65 -0.97 -8.11
C PHE A 177 2.45 0.01 -8.98
N GLY A 178 2.33 -0.17 -10.29
CA GLY A 178 2.90 0.71 -11.31
C GLY A 178 4.35 0.43 -11.70
N ASP A 179 5.05 -0.54 -11.09
CA ASP A 179 6.39 -0.91 -11.55
C ASP A 179 6.30 -1.93 -12.71
N PRO A 180 6.71 -1.53 -13.92
CA PRO A 180 6.57 -2.37 -15.11
C PRO A 180 7.59 -3.52 -15.15
N ARG A 181 8.59 -3.53 -14.26
CA ARG A 181 9.53 -4.66 -14.12
C ARG A 181 8.88 -5.87 -13.44
N GLY A 182 7.73 -5.70 -12.79
CA GLY A 182 6.89 -6.81 -12.34
C GLY A 182 6.47 -7.75 -13.48
N GLY A 183 6.50 -7.27 -14.73
CA GLY A 183 6.36 -8.10 -15.92
C GLY A 183 4.94 -8.63 -16.16
N ALA A 184 4.85 -9.72 -16.91
CA ALA A 184 3.58 -10.37 -17.20
C ALA A 184 3.06 -11.16 -15.98
N PRO A 185 1.74 -11.35 -15.85
CA PRO A 185 1.18 -12.17 -14.77
C PRO A 185 1.74 -13.59 -14.78
N LEU A 186 2.17 -14.05 -13.61
CA LEU A 186 2.69 -15.40 -13.41
C LEU A 186 1.62 -16.45 -13.72
N ASP A 187 2.01 -17.60 -14.27
CA ASP A 187 1.18 -18.80 -14.21
C ASP A 187 1.45 -19.57 -12.90
N LEU A 188 0.82 -20.74 -12.74
CA LEU A 188 1.03 -21.58 -11.55
C LEU A 188 2.51 -21.96 -11.37
N ALA A 189 3.19 -22.43 -12.41
CA ALA A 189 4.58 -22.88 -12.30
C ALA A 189 5.53 -21.72 -11.95
N GLY A 190 5.34 -20.56 -12.59
CA GLY A 190 6.07 -19.34 -12.28
C GLY A 190 5.85 -18.87 -10.85
N LEU A 191 4.60 -18.86 -10.38
CA LEU A 191 4.29 -18.49 -8.99
C LEU A 191 4.94 -19.46 -7.98
N GLU A 192 4.92 -20.76 -8.23
CA GLU A 192 5.54 -21.74 -7.34
C GLU A 192 7.07 -21.57 -7.23
N ALA A 193 7.72 -21.24 -8.33
CA ALA A 193 9.14 -20.94 -8.35
C ALA A 193 9.46 -19.71 -7.48
N GLU A 194 8.70 -18.62 -7.67
CA GLU A 194 8.82 -17.38 -6.89
C GLU A 194 8.53 -17.61 -5.40
N ILE A 195 7.51 -18.40 -5.04
CA ILE A 195 7.22 -18.76 -3.63
C ILE A 195 8.40 -19.51 -3.01
N THR A 196 9.02 -20.43 -3.74
CA THR A 196 10.18 -21.19 -3.25
C THR A 196 11.36 -20.26 -2.96
N VAL A 197 11.61 -19.30 -3.85
CA VAL A 197 12.63 -18.26 -3.65
C VAL A 197 12.30 -17.38 -2.44
N ALA A 198 11.04 -16.95 -2.34
CA ALA A 198 10.53 -16.12 -1.24
C ALA A 198 10.66 -16.81 0.12
N VAL A 199 10.29 -18.09 0.24
CA VAL A 199 10.44 -18.87 1.48
C VAL A 199 11.90 -18.99 1.89
N ARG A 200 12.81 -19.24 0.94
CA ARG A 200 14.26 -19.27 1.22
C ARG A 200 14.74 -17.90 1.73
N ARG A 201 14.38 -16.82 1.04
CA ARG A 201 14.77 -15.46 1.45
C ARG A 201 14.18 -15.07 2.81
N ALA A 202 12.95 -15.48 3.12
CA ALA A 202 12.35 -15.28 4.44
C ALA A 202 13.14 -15.99 5.56
N ARG A 203 13.63 -17.21 5.31
CA ARG A 203 14.51 -17.92 6.26
C ARG A 203 15.86 -17.22 6.44
N ASP A 204 16.44 -16.70 5.36
CA ASP A 204 17.67 -15.90 5.45
C ASP A 204 17.47 -14.66 6.33
N VAL A 205 16.30 -14.02 6.23
CA VAL A 205 15.92 -12.87 7.07
C VAL A 205 15.77 -13.32 8.53
N GLU A 206 15.03 -14.39 8.80
CA GLU A 206 14.87 -14.94 10.17
C GLU A 206 16.24 -15.27 10.80
N ALA A 207 17.16 -15.88 10.04
CA ALA A 207 18.51 -16.21 10.50
C ALA A 207 19.37 -14.96 10.74
N ALA A 208 19.29 -13.94 9.89
CA ALA A 208 20.01 -12.69 10.09
C ALA A 208 19.47 -11.91 11.31
N LEU A 209 18.16 -11.99 11.56
CA LEU A 209 17.49 -11.35 12.69
C LEU A 209 17.76 -12.03 14.04
N SER A 210 18.24 -13.27 14.08
CA SER A 210 18.53 -13.96 15.36
C SER A 210 19.81 -13.46 16.04
N ALA A 211 20.68 -12.75 15.33
CA ALA A 211 21.95 -12.23 15.86
C ALA A 211 22.37 -10.88 15.20
N PRO A 212 21.53 -9.83 15.30
CA PRO A 212 21.69 -8.59 14.51
C PRO A 212 22.95 -7.78 14.89
N ASP A 213 23.56 -8.03 16.05
CA ASP A 213 24.69 -7.23 16.57
C ASP A 213 26.06 -7.60 15.97
N SER A 214 26.17 -8.72 15.24
CA SER A 214 27.44 -9.06 14.58
C SER A 214 27.65 -8.20 13.32
N PRO A 215 28.89 -7.77 12.99
CA PRO A 215 29.15 -7.02 11.76
C PRO A 215 28.72 -7.76 10.48
N ALA A 216 28.83 -9.09 10.47
CA ALA A 216 28.38 -9.92 9.35
C ALA A 216 26.85 -9.92 9.22
N ALA A 217 26.12 -10.07 10.33
CA ALA A 217 24.66 -10.01 10.33
C ALA A 217 24.17 -8.61 9.94
N ARG A 218 24.78 -7.53 10.43
CA ARG A 218 24.41 -6.16 10.02
C ARG A 218 24.54 -5.95 8.51
N ARG A 219 25.67 -6.34 7.91
CA ARG A 219 25.85 -6.28 6.45
C ARG A 219 24.81 -7.11 5.72
N ARG A 220 24.56 -8.33 6.19
CA ARG A 220 23.55 -9.21 5.59
C ARG A 220 22.12 -8.64 5.70
N LEU A 221 21.78 -8.01 6.82
CA LEU A 221 20.51 -7.33 7.02
C LEU A 221 20.35 -6.17 6.02
N VAL A 222 21.37 -5.32 5.87
CA VAL A 222 21.37 -4.25 4.86
C VAL A 222 21.14 -4.79 3.45
N GLU A 223 21.76 -5.91 3.08
CA GLU A 223 21.52 -6.58 1.79
C GLU A 223 20.11 -7.11 1.63
N LEU A 224 19.52 -7.66 2.69
CA LEU A 224 18.18 -8.23 2.68
C LEU A 224 17.08 -7.15 2.64
N ALA A 225 17.39 -5.91 3.07
CA ALA A 225 16.48 -4.77 3.07
C ALA A 225 15.95 -4.40 1.68
N GLY A 226 16.66 -4.77 0.62
CA GLY A 226 16.29 -4.42 -0.74
C GLY A 226 17.48 -4.46 -1.69
N PRO A 227 17.25 -4.31 -3.00
CA PRO A 227 18.35 -4.14 -3.95
C PRO A 227 19.11 -2.82 -3.70
N ALA A 228 20.15 -2.55 -4.47
CA ALA A 228 20.81 -1.25 -4.40
C ALA A 228 19.82 -0.11 -4.75
N PRO A 229 20.01 1.13 -4.26
CA PRO A 229 19.05 2.22 -4.49
C PRO A 229 18.70 2.45 -5.98
N GLU A 230 19.66 2.29 -6.88
CA GLU A 230 19.46 2.40 -8.34
C GLU A 230 18.65 1.26 -8.96
N ASP A 231 18.45 0.18 -8.21
CA ASP A 231 17.65 -1.00 -8.54
C ASP A 231 16.33 -1.07 -7.76
N ALA A 232 16.10 -0.15 -6.83
CA ALA A 232 14.90 -0.17 -6.00
C ALA A 232 13.64 -0.15 -6.89
N PRO A 233 12.57 -0.88 -6.49
CA PRO A 233 11.27 -0.78 -7.12
C PRO A 233 10.81 0.67 -7.28
N ALA A 234 10.33 1.02 -8.47
CA ALA A 234 9.88 2.36 -8.80
C ALA A 234 8.48 2.52 -8.22
N SER A 235 8.38 3.07 -7.02
CA SER A 235 7.08 3.33 -6.40
C SER A 235 6.54 4.68 -6.87
N THR A 236 5.30 4.69 -7.38
CA THR A 236 4.56 5.95 -7.51
C THR A 236 4.33 6.49 -6.10
N SER A 237 4.95 7.63 -5.77
CA SER A 237 4.91 8.28 -4.44
C SER A 237 3.50 8.68 -3.97
N LEU A 238 2.46 8.47 -4.79
CA LEU A 238 1.13 9.02 -4.61
C LEU A 238 0.05 8.02 -4.15
N GLY A 239 0.38 6.78 -3.81
CA GLY A 239 -0.68 5.87 -3.30
C GLY A 239 -0.36 4.39 -3.18
N GLY A 240 0.91 3.99 -3.15
CA GLY A 240 1.23 2.57 -3.02
C GLY A 240 0.80 2.02 -1.66
N PHE A 241 -0.19 1.11 -1.66
CA PHE A 241 -0.50 0.24 -0.52
C PHE A 241 0.50 -0.92 -0.41
N TYR A 242 1.69 -0.78 -0.98
CA TYR A 242 2.73 -1.78 -0.85
C TYR A 242 3.39 -1.66 0.53
N ALA A 243 3.48 -2.77 1.26
CA ALA A 243 4.21 -2.86 2.51
C ALA A 243 5.29 -3.94 2.42
N ASP A 244 6.55 -3.49 2.39
CA ASP A 244 7.71 -4.36 2.51
C ASP A 244 7.96 -4.68 3.99
N SER A 245 7.36 -5.78 4.45
CA SER A 245 7.50 -6.23 5.83
C SER A 245 8.90 -6.75 6.13
N VAL A 246 9.62 -7.27 5.12
CA VAL A 246 11.02 -7.68 5.24
C VAL A 246 11.88 -6.46 5.56
N ALA A 247 11.86 -5.45 4.69
CA ALA A 247 12.65 -4.24 4.86
C ALA A 247 12.28 -3.52 6.15
N LYS A 248 11.00 -3.45 6.51
CA LYS A 248 10.57 -2.88 7.79
C LYS A 248 11.24 -3.60 8.97
N ARG A 249 11.14 -4.93 9.06
CA ARG A 249 11.73 -5.70 10.18
C ARG A 249 13.24 -5.57 10.23
N VAL A 250 13.90 -5.57 9.06
CA VAL A 250 15.34 -5.35 8.92
C VAL A 250 15.75 -3.98 9.46
N VAL A 251 15.08 -2.91 9.02
CA VAL A 251 15.38 -1.54 9.47
C VAL A 251 15.13 -1.39 10.97
N GLU A 252 14.05 -1.97 11.52
CA GLU A 252 13.80 -1.96 12.97
C GLU A 252 14.85 -2.74 13.76
N ALA A 253 15.34 -3.87 13.23
CA ALA A 253 16.39 -4.64 13.87
C ALA A 253 17.73 -3.88 13.89
N LEU A 254 18.12 -3.27 12.77
CA LEU A 254 19.30 -2.42 12.69
C LEU A 254 19.19 -1.18 13.59
N ALA A 255 18.00 -0.57 13.66
CA ALA A 255 17.75 0.56 14.55
C ALA A 255 17.96 0.20 16.03
N LYS A 256 17.55 -1.00 16.44
CA LYS A 256 17.76 -1.51 17.80
C LYS A 256 19.23 -1.71 18.16
N THR A 257 20.13 -1.91 17.19
CA THR A 257 21.57 -2.01 17.46
C THR A 257 22.22 -0.64 17.68
N GLY A 258 21.51 0.48 17.47
CA GLY A 258 22.04 1.84 17.58
C GLY A 258 22.95 2.28 16.42
N ASP A 259 23.09 1.46 15.38
CA ASP A 259 23.90 1.73 14.19
C ASP A 259 23.08 2.55 13.18
N LEU A 260 23.15 3.89 13.31
CA LEU A 260 22.44 4.80 12.43
C LEU A 260 22.89 4.63 10.97
N THR A 261 24.18 4.43 10.71
CA THR A 261 24.70 4.31 9.34
C THR A 261 24.09 3.10 8.63
N ALA A 262 24.15 1.92 9.26
CA ALA A 262 23.55 0.71 8.69
C ALA A 262 22.02 0.85 8.53
N THR A 263 21.36 1.52 9.49
CA THR A 263 19.91 1.77 9.40
C THR A 263 19.55 2.66 8.21
N LEU A 264 20.31 3.74 7.99
CA LEU A 264 20.08 4.66 6.87
C LEU A 264 20.37 3.98 5.53
N GLU A 265 21.41 3.14 5.46
CA GLU A 265 21.72 2.36 4.26
C GLU A 265 20.59 1.37 3.93
N ALA A 266 20.10 0.61 4.93
CA ALA A 266 18.96 -0.28 4.74
C ALA A 266 17.69 0.47 4.31
N LEU A 267 17.42 1.63 4.92
CA LEU A 267 16.26 2.45 4.56
C LEU A 267 16.39 3.03 3.14
N ALA A 268 17.59 3.39 2.70
CA ALA A 268 17.87 3.86 1.33
C ALA A 268 17.61 2.78 0.27
N ARG A 269 17.83 1.51 0.62
CA ARG A 269 17.57 0.33 -0.25
C ARG A 269 16.10 -0.10 -0.25
N SER A 270 15.35 0.27 0.78
CA SER A 270 13.97 -0.18 0.96
C SER A 270 12.97 0.59 0.09
N SER A 271 12.13 -0.17 -0.61
CA SER A 271 10.85 0.28 -1.18
C SER A 271 9.72 -0.02 -0.19
N GLY A 272 8.68 0.81 -0.10
CA GLY A 272 7.48 0.46 0.67
C GLY A 272 7.59 0.48 2.20
N VAL A 273 8.72 0.88 2.79
CA VAL A 273 8.81 1.08 4.24
C VAL A 273 8.13 2.41 4.62
N SER A 274 6.96 2.30 5.24
CA SER A 274 6.28 3.43 5.87
C SER A 274 6.96 3.78 7.20
N THR A 275 7.59 4.96 7.25
CA THR A 275 8.25 5.47 8.47
C THR A 275 7.27 5.83 9.58
N PHE A 276 5.97 6.00 9.25
CA PHE A 276 4.89 6.13 10.22
C PHE A 276 4.84 4.94 11.20
N GLY A 277 5.05 3.72 10.70
CA GLY A 277 4.95 2.50 11.50
C GLY A 277 6.28 1.94 12.00
N LEU A 278 7.39 2.65 11.76
CA LEU A 278 8.75 2.17 12.00
C LEU A 278 9.19 2.45 13.44
N ARG A 279 9.55 1.40 14.19
CA ARG A 279 10.08 1.53 15.56
C ARG A 279 11.60 1.75 15.56
N ALA A 280 12.03 2.92 15.12
CA ALA A 280 13.44 3.34 15.12
C ALA A 280 13.62 4.58 16.01
N SER A 281 14.14 4.40 17.22
CA SER A 281 14.35 5.48 18.19
C SER A 281 15.80 5.95 18.18
N PHE A 282 16.17 6.77 17.21
CA PHE A 282 17.40 7.57 17.27
C PHE A 282 17.10 8.95 17.84
N ASP A 283 18.10 9.61 18.42
CA ASP A 283 17.99 11.04 18.69
C ASP A 283 17.80 11.83 17.38
N LEU A 284 16.77 12.70 17.32
CA LEU A 284 16.43 13.45 16.11
C LEU A 284 17.56 14.40 15.69
N THR A 285 18.30 14.97 16.65
CA THR A 285 19.43 15.86 16.37
C THR A 285 20.52 15.11 15.59
N ARG A 286 20.78 13.85 15.95
CA ARG A 286 21.70 12.94 15.24
C ARG A 286 21.19 12.58 13.85
N VAL A 287 19.90 12.29 13.69
CA VAL A 287 19.30 11.99 12.38
C VAL A 287 19.41 13.20 11.44
N LEU A 288 19.05 14.39 11.90
CA LEU A 288 19.17 15.62 11.10
C LEU A 288 20.63 15.98 10.80
N ALA A 289 21.57 15.68 11.71
CA ALA A 289 22.99 15.86 11.42
C ALA A 289 23.46 14.97 10.26
N ALA A 290 22.95 13.74 10.16
CA ALA A 290 23.22 12.88 9.01
C ALA A 290 22.58 13.40 7.71
N ALA A 291 21.42 14.05 7.77
CA ALA A 291 20.84 14.70 6.59
C ALA A 291 21.68 15.91 6.11
N GLU A 292 22.29 16.65 7.03
CA GLU A 292 23.12 17.84 6.74
C GLU A 292 24.56 17.51 6.32
N ASP A 293 25.08 16.33 6.65
CA ASP A 293 26.47 15.96 6.36
C ASP A 293 26.68 15.69 4.87
N GLU A 294 27.25 16.67 4.16
CA GLU A 294 27.59 16.58 2.73
C GLU A 294 28.63 15.50 2.40
N LYS A 295 29.31 14.91 3.41
CA LYS A 295 30.23 13.79 3.19
C LYS A 295 29.51 12.45 3.09
N LEU A 296 28.26 12.37 3.55
CA LEU A 296 27.46 11.17 3.40
C LEU A 296 26.88 11.07 1.97
N PRO A 297 26.71 9.85 1.43
CA PRO A 297 26.03 9.66 0.15
C PRO A 297 24.63 10.30 0.15
N THR A 298 24.23 10.90 -0.96
CA THR A 298 22.91 11.54 -1.13
C THR A 298 21.76 10.62 -0.70
N ALA A 299 21.83 9.33 -1.03
CA ALA A 299 20.82 8.33 -0.65
C ALA A 299 20.67 8.19 0.87
N SER A 300 21.78 8.23 1.63
CA SER A 300 21.76 8.17 3.09
C SER A 300 21.20 9.45 3.71
N ARG A 301 21.51 10.61 3.12
CA ARG A 301 20.96 11.92 3.55
C ARG A 301 19.45 11.97 3.32
N VAL A 302 18.98 11.48 2.17
CA VAL A 302 17.54 11.32 1.85
C VAL A 302 16.87 10.34 2.80
N ALA A 303 17.51 9.20 3.09
CA ALA A 303 16.99 8.24 4.07
C ALA A 303 16.87 8.85 5.48
N ALA A 304 17.81 9.72 5.88
CA ALA A 304 17.75 10.41 7.16
C ALA A 304 16.53 11.36 7.23
N LEU A 305 16.22 12.08 6.16
CA LEU A 305 15.02 12.91 6.07
C LEU A 305 13.72 12.07 6.09
N ARG A 306 13.69 10.94 5.38
CA ARG A 306 12.57 9.99 5.45
C ARG A 306 12.36 9.46 6.87
N LEU A 307 13.45 9.12 7.57
CA LEU A 307 13.41 8.67 8.96
C LEU A 307 12.90 9.78 9.88
N ALA A 308 13.36 11.01 9.70
CA ALA A 308 12.91 12.18 10.45
C ALA A 308 11.41 12.50 10.25
N ASP A 309 10.83 12.15 9.10
CA ASP A 309 9.39 12.26 8.82
C ASP A 309 8.52 11.23 9.59
N GLY A 310 9.15 10.24 10.26
CA GLY A 310 8.42 9.28 11.08
C GLY A 310 7.68 9.95 12.24
N ARG A 311 6.40 9.62 12.45
CA ARG A 311 5.54 10.23 13.50
C ARG A 311 6.02 10.11 14.94
N TRP A 312 7.01 9.26 15.19
CA TRP A 312 7.63 9.13 16.51
C TRP A 312 8.50 10.33 16.86
N TYR A 313 8.92 11.11 15.86
CA TYR A 313 9.62 12.36 16.03
C TYR A 313 8.65 13.51 16.21
N ASP A 314 8.75 14.17 17.36
CA ASP A 314 8.06 15.42 17.61
C ASP A 314 9.02 16.58 17.27
N MET A 315 8.97 17.03 16.02
CA MET A 315 9.83 18.13 15.57
C MET A 315 9.57 19.44 16.34
N GLN A 316 8.38 19.59 16.94
CA GLN A 316 8.06 20.77 17.76
C GLN A 316 8.74 20.72 19.12
N LYS A 317 8.96 19.51 19.66
CA LYS A 317 9.65 19.31 20.94
C LYS A 317 11.17 19.31 20.83
N THR A 318 11.74 19.07 19.65
CA THR A 318 13.19 19.13 19.45
C THR A 318 13.63 20.54 19.04
N PRO A 319 14.34 21.30 19.92
CA PRO A 319 14.71 22.68 19.63
C PRO A 319 15.50 22.79 18.32
N GLY A 320 15.03 23.66 17.41
CA GLY A 320 15.69 23.93 16.14
C GLY A 320 15.52 22.88 15.05
N ALA A 321 14.83 21.75 15.28
CA ALA A 321 14.64 20.72 14.25
C ALA A 321 13.94 21.27 13.00
N ASP A 322 12.88 22.08 13.17
CA ASP A 322 12.17 22.71 12.05
C ASP A 322 13.09 23.62 11.21
N ALA A 323 13.88 24.48 11.86
CA ALA A 323 14.81 25.37 11.19
C ALA A 323 15.89 24.61 10.40
N ARG A 324 16.36 23.47 10.93
CA ARG A 324 17.31 22.58 10.26
C ARG A 324 16.73 21.95 8.99
N VAL A 325 15.50 21.42 9.05
CA VAL A 325 14.81 20.89 7.86
C VAL A 325 14.55 22.00 6.83
N VAL A 326 14.13 23.19 7.27
CA VAL A 326 13.91 24.34 6.40
C VAL A 326 15.21 24.79 5.71
N ALA A 327 16.36 24.74 6.40
CA ALA A 327 17.66 25.07 5.79
C ALA A 327 17.98 24.15 4.60
N LEU A 328 17.64 22.86 4.71
CA LEU A 328 17.81 21.86 3.65
C LEU A 328 16.90 22.09 2.44
N TYR A 329 15.94 23.02 2.48
CA TYR A 329 15.21 23.42 1.28
C TYR A 329 16.14 24.09 0.26
N SER A 330 17.29 24.61 0.69
CA SER A 330 18.31 25.22 -0.20
C SER A 330 19.54 24.33 -0.38
N ASP A 331 19.45 23.03 -0.06
CA ASP A 331 20.55 22.09 -0.29
C ASP A 331 20.98 22.08 -1.76
N LYS A 332 22.27 21.87 -2.05
CA LYS A 332 22.77 21.81 -3.44
C LYS A 332 22.20 20.61 -4.21
N GLU A 333 21.94 19.49 -3.52
CA GLU A 333 21.43 18.25 -4.09
C GLU A 333 19.89 18.31 -4.22
N PRO A 334 19.33 18.23 -5.44
CA PRO A 334 17.88 18.31 -5.64
C PRO A 334 17.10 17.21 -4.89
N ASP A 335 17.66 16.01 -4.78
CA ASP A 335 17.00 14.89 -4.11
C ASP A 335 16.89 15.12 -2.59
N VAL A 336 17.87 15.80 -1.98
CA VAL A 336 17.80 16.23 -0.58
C VAL A 336 16.74 17.31 -0.40
N ARG A 337 16.66 18.29 -1.32
CA ARG A 337 15.59 19.30 -1.31
C ARG A 337 14.20 18.67 -1.39
N ILE A 338 14.01 17.72 -2.31
CA ILE A 338 12.77 16.96 -2.48
C ILE A 338 12.39 16.25 -1.18
N ALA A 339 13.34 15.50 -0.58
CA ALA A 339 13.10 14.77 0.66
C ALA A 339 12.77 15.72 1.82
N ALA A 340 13.47 16.86 1.94
CA ALA A 340 13.23 17.84 2.99
C ALA A 340 11.84 18.49 2.86
N LEU A 341 11.41 18.82 1.64
CA LEU A 341 10.06 19.34 1.37
C LEU A 341 8.94 18.35 1.69
N ALA A 342 9.23 17.05 1.56
CA ALA A 342 8.30 15.97 1.88
C ALA A 342 8.12 15.75 3.39
N VAL A 343 9.06 16.19 4.24
CA VAL A 343 8.95 16.10 5.70
C VAL A 343 7.74 16.88 6.20
N ARG A 344 6.78 16.16 6.79
CA ARG A 344 5.57 16.64 7.44
C ARG A 344 5.86 16.76 8.94
N ALA A 345 6.80 17.66 9.26
CA ALA A 345 7.33 17.90 10.59
C ALA A 345 6.25 18.19 11.66
N THR A 346 5.08 18.70 11.24
CA THR A 346 4.03 19.19 12.13
C THR A 346 2.65 19.00 11.51
N ASP A 347 1.63 18.73 12.34
CA ASP A 347 0.22 18.72 11.89
C ASP A 347 -0.24 20.10 11.37
N LYS A 348 0.47 21.17 11.77
CA LYS A 348 0.25 22.55 11.34
C LYS A 348 1.57 23.18 10.90
N PRO A 349 1.72 23.58 9.64
CA PRO A 349 2.96 24.18 9.18
C PRO A 349 3.22 25.53 9.85
N THR A 350 4.49 25.81 10.15
CA THR A 350 4.92 27.08 10.73
C THR A 350 4.94 28.18 9.66
N GLU A 351 4.83 29.45 10.05
CA GLU A 351 4.95 30.57 9.09
C GLU A 351 6.35 30.63 8.47
N ALA A 352 7.39 30.19 9.19
CA ALA A 352 8.74 30.05 8.67
C ALA A 352 8.81 29.01 7.52
N GLN A 353 8.21 27.83 7.71
CA GLN A 353 8.11 26.82 6.64
C GLN A 353 7.35 27.36 5.43
N LYS A 354 6.21 28.04 5.66
CA LYS A 354 5.42 28.64 4.58
C LYS A 354 6.22 29.66 3.78
N ALA A 355 6.90 30.58 4.46
CA ALA A 355 7.76 31.57 3.85
C ALA A 355 8.91 30.90 3.07
N ALA A 356 9.53 29.86 3.62
CA ALA A 356 10.61 29.12 2.98
C ALA A 356 10.16 28.40 1.71
N VAL A 357 8.97 27.77 1.70
CA VAL A 357 8.39 27.16 0.49
C VAL A 357 8.19 28.21 -0.61
N LEU A 358 7.63 29.38 -0.28
CA LEU A 358 7.43 30.46 -1.26
C LEU A 358 8.75 31.07 -1.73
N ALA A 359 9.73 31.22 -0.84
CA ALA A 359 11.06 31.69 -1.20
C ALA A 359 11.75 30.70 -2.15
N ARG A 360 11.70 29.41 -1.83
CA ARG A 360 12.26 28.35 -2.68
C ARG A 360 11.56 28.29 -4.02
N TRP A 361 10.23 28.36 -4.07
CA TRP A 361 9.47 28.40 -5.32
C TRP A 361 9.94 29.50 -6.28
N LYS A 362 10.25 30.70 -5.77
CA LYS A 362 10.77 31.80 -6.59
C LYS A 362 12.19 31.57 -7.11
N ALA A 363 12.98 30.79 -6.40
CA ALA A 363 14.39 30.56 -6.71
C ALA A 363 14.67 29.20 -7.38
N GLU A 364 13.67 28.30 -7.46
CA GLU A 364 13.84 26.94 -7.95
C GLU A 364 13.83 26.85 -9.46
N THR A 365 14.85 26.17 -9.98
CA THR A 365 15.06 25.91 -11.40
C THR A 365 14.97 24.43 -11.75
N ASP A 366 15.12 23.52 -10.78
CA ASP A 366 14.94 22.08 -10.99
C ASP A 366 13.43 21.75 -10.98
N ASP A 367 12.90 21.35 -12.14
CA ASP A 367 11.48 21.02 -12.31
C ASP A 367 11.02 19.85 -11.41
N ARG A 368 11.91 18.92 -11.03
CA ARG A 368 11.57 17.83 -10.08
C ARG A 368 11.26 18.39 -8.71
N VAL A 369 12.07 19.35 -8.25
CA VAL A 369 11.84 20.04 -6.98
C VAL A 369 10.57 20.89 -7.07
N ARG A 370 10.31 21.54 -8.22
CA ARG A 370 9.09 22.34 -8.43
C ARG A 370 7.80 21.51 -8.35
N VAL A 371 7.78 20.28 -8.89
CA VAL A 371 6.64 19.36 -8.72
C VAL A 371 6.36 19.10 -7.24
N VAL A 372 7.40 18.83 -6.44
CA VAL A 372 7.27 18.56 -5.01
C VAL A 372 6.89 19.83 -4.22
N LEU A 373 7.35 21.01 -4.64
CA LEU A 373 6.95 22.29 -4.06
C LEU A 373 5.44 22.54 -4.21
N VAL A 374 4.80 22.10 -5.31
CA VAL A 374 3.34 22.22 -5.46
C VAL A 374 2.62 21.38 -4.39
N ALA A 375 3.02 20.12 -4.21
CA ALA A 375 2.46 19.25 -3.17
C ALA A 375 2.74 19.79 -1.75
N ALA A 376 3.95 20.32 -1.52
CA ALA A 376 4.34 20.93 -0.26
C ALA A 376 3.57 22.23 0.03
N ALA A 377 3.23 23.02 -0.98
CA ALA A 377 2.41 24.22 -0.83
C ALA A 377 0.95 23.88 -0.59
N GLU A 378 0.41 22.86 -1.28
CA GLU A 378 -0.94 22.37 -1.06
C GLU A 378 -1.15 21.90 0.38
N SER A 379 -0.28 21.03 0.89
CA SER A 379 -0.36 20.54 2.28
C SER A 379 -0.23 21.66 3.32
N ARG A 380 0.28 22.83 2.90
CA ARG A 380 0.47 24.01 3.75
C ARG A 380 -0.52 25.15 3.50
N GLY A 381 -1.54 24.93 2.67
CA GLY A 381 -2.55 25.95 2.34
C GLY A 381 -2.03 27.13 1.53
N LEU A 382 -0.91 26.95 0.82
CA LEU A 382 -0.23 27.97 0.02
C LEU A 382 -0.50 27.84 -1.48
N ARG A 383 -1.36 26.92 -1.90
CA ARG A 383 -1.58 26.62 -3.32
C ARG A 383 -1.96 27.87 -4.13
N ALA A 384 -2.83 28.73 -3.59
CA ALA A 384 -3.22 29.98 -4.24
C ALA A 384 -2.04 30.98 -4.47
N SER A 385 -0.96 30.84 -3.71
CA SER A 385 0.24 31.67 -3.82
C SER A 385 1.20 31.19 -4.93
N LEU A 386 1.00 30.00 -5.49
CA LEU A 386 1.82 29.45 -6.58
C LEU A 386 1.27 29.74 -7.99
N ARG A 387 0.16 30.48 -8.09
CA ARG A 387 -0.60 30.66 -9.33
C ARG A 387 0.23 31.27 -10.47
N ARG A 388 -0.17 30.97 -11.71
CA ARG A 388 0.39 31.48 -12.98
C ARG A 388 1.75 30.91 -13.40
N ALA A 389 2.20 29.82 -12.80
CA ALA A 389 3.47 29.19 -13.20
C ALA A 389 3.33 28.19 -14.37
N GLY A 390 2.10 27.91 -14.80
CA GLY A 390 1.80 26.86 -15.78
C GLY A 390 2.04 25.45 -15.22
N SER A 391 1.68 24.45 -16.00
CA SER A 391 1.91 23.06 -15.64
C SER A 391 3.38 22.70 -15.69
N ILE A 392 3.85 22.01 -14.65
CA ILE A 392 5.22 21.53 -14.54
C ILE A 392 5.21 20.05 -14.85
N VAL A 393 6.12 19.63 -15.73
CA VAL A 393 6.28 18.25 -16.15
C VAL A 393 7.76 17.91 -16.13
N THR A 394 8.11 16.78 -15.54
CA THR A 394 9.47 16.26 -15.47
C THR A 394 9.49 14.77 -15.78
N ALA A 395 10.65 14.28 -16.22
CA ALA A 395 10.92 12.87 -16.39
C ALA A 395 12.21 12.49 -15.68
N THR A 396 12.20 11.35 -14.98
CA THR A 396 13.38 10.76 -14.36
C THR A 396 13.51 9.32 -14.82
N ARG A 397 14.76 8.84 -14.90
CA ARG A 397 15.07 7.47 -15.30
C ARG A 397 15.85 6.78 -14.19
N ALA A 398 15.41 5.58 -13.84
CA ALA A 398 16.16 4.63 -13.03
C ALA A 398 16.36 3.37 -13.87
N ARG A 399 17.57 3.16 -14.40
CA ARG A 399 17.91 2.09 -15.35
C ARG A 399 16.97 2.06 -16.57
N ASP A 400 16.18 1.02 -16.73
CA ASP A 400 15.21 0.83 -17.81
C ASP A 400 13.79 1.25 -17.42
N VAL A 401 13.60 1.98 -16.32
CA VAL A 401 12.31 2.54 -15.90
C VAL A 401 12.30 4.04 -16.09
N LEU A 402 11.28 4.54 -16.78
CA LEU A 402 10.98 5.94 -16.96
C LEU A 402 9.80 6.33 -16.09
N THR A 403 10.00 7.35 -15.26
CA THR A 403 8.95 7.97 -14.45
C THR A 403 8.73 9.39 -14.93
N VAL A 404 7.52 9.69 -15.39
CA VAL A 404 7.06 11.04 -15.69
C VAL A 404 6.19 11.52 -14.55
N THR A 405 6.48 12.70 -14.00
CA THR A 405 5.63 13.34 -13.00
C THR A 405 5.23 14.73 -13.44
N TRP A 406 4.06 15.15 -13.00
CA TRP A 406 3.56 16.49 -13.29
C TRP A 406 2.80 17.09 -12.12
N ALA A 407 2.71 18.40 -12.13
CA ALA A 407 1.91 19.19 -11.22
C ALA A 407 1.33 20.42 -11.93
N ASP A 408 0.05 20.70 -11.69
CA ASP A 408 -0.59 21.96 -12.05
C ASP A 408 -0.82 22.80 -10.78
N PRO A 409 -0.05 23.88 -10.55
CA PRO A 409 -0.25 24.75 -9.40
C PRO A 409 -1.60 25.50 -9.44
N ASP A 410 -2.21 25.66 -10.62
CA ASP A 410 -3.46 26.40 -10.79
C ASP A 410 -4.73 25.55 -10.54
N ASP A 411 -4.60 24.20 -10.51
CA ASP A 411 -5.71 23.24 -10.38
C ASP A 411 -6.84 23.47 -11.42
N ARG A 412 -6.45 23.91 -12.61
CA ARG A 412 -7.36 24.21 -13.72
C ARG A 412 -7.34 23.12 -14.78
N VAL A 413 -6.24 22.38 -14.82
CA VAL A 413 -5.90 21.48 -15.90
C VAL A 413 -5.94 20.06 -15.38
N ASN A 414 -6.74 19.21 -16.03
CA ASN A 414 -6.74 17.78 -15.74
C ASN A 414 -5.76 17.12 -16.69
N LEU A 415 -4.51 17.01 -16.24
CA LEU A 415 -3.39 16.59 -17.09
C LEU A 415 -3.33 15.07 -17.24
N MET A 416 -3.11 14.63 -18.48
CA MET A 416 -2.82 13.23 -18.82
C MET A 416 -1.69 13.15 -19.84
N VAL A 417 -0.79 12.18 -19.66
CA VAL A 417 0.26 11.90 -20.64
C VAL A 417 -0.38 11.38 -21.94
N LYS A 418 -0.19 12.11 -23.04
CA LYS A 418 -0.75 11.80 -24.36
C LYS A 418 0.20 10.97 -25.21
N SER A 419 1.49 11.31 -25.20
CA SER A 419 2.51 10.53 -25.90
C SER A 419 3.85 10.63 -25.21
N VAL A 420 4.58 9.51 -25.16
CA VAL A 420 5.95 9.43 -24.65
C VAL A 420 6.80 8.69 -25.66
N ARG A 421 7.76 9.39 -26.26
CA ARG A 421 8.73 8.79 -27.17
C ARG A 421 10.12 8.92 -26.54
N VAL A 422 10.74 7.78 -26.29
CA VAL A 422 12.12 7.73 -25.80
C VAL A 422 13.05 7.56 -26.98
N VAL A 423 14.11 8.38 -27.05
CA VAL A 423 15.11 8.37 -28.12
C VAL A 423 16.45 7.97 -27.52
N ALA A 424 17.08 6.95 -28.09
CA ALA A 424 18.39 6.45 -27.77
C ALA A 424 19.38 6.88 -28.86
N ARG A 425 20.44 7.58 -28.45
CA ARG A 425 21.48 8.12 -29.32
C ARG A 425 22.85 7.55 -28.96
N ARG A 426 23.56 7.02 -29.96
CA ARG A 426 24.94 6.54 -29.81
C ARG A 426 25.78 7.07 -30.95
N SER A 427 27.00 7.52 -30.63
CA SER A 427 27.93 8.03 -31.63
C SER A 427 28.20 6.99 -32.72
N GLY A 428 27.97 7.36 -33.98
CA GLY A 428 28.18 6.49 -35.14
C GLY A 428 27.04 5.52 -35.46
N GLU A 429 25.95 5.50 -34.70
CA GLU A 429 24.76 4.68 -34.95
C GLU A 429 23.52 5.58 -35.20
N PRO A 430 22.52 5.14 -35.98
CA PRO A 430 21.27 5.88 -36.15
C PRO A 430 20.46 5.93 -34.86
N ASP A 431 19.79 7.06 -34.59
CA ASP A 431 18.87 7.22 -33.46
C ASP A 431 17.80 6.12 -33.46
N ARG A 432 17.59 5.51 -32.29
CA ARG A 432 16.55 4.50 -32.06
C ARG A 432 15.46 5.11 -31.20
N ALA A 433 14.20 4.84 -31.51
CA ALA A 433 13.08 5.36 -30.72
C ALA A 433 12.15 4.24 -30.25
N ALA A 434 11.60 4.41 -29.05
CA ALA A 434 10.54 3.59 -28.48
C ALA A 434 9.34 4.47 -28.14
N ASP A 435 8.15 4.09 -28.61
CA ASP A 435 6.88 4.72 -28.20
C ASP A 435 6.32 3.96 -27.00
N LEU A 436 6.26 4.65 -25.86
CA LEU A 436 5.82 4.06 -24.60
C LEU A 436 4.37 4.42 -24.25
N THR A 437 3.65 5.12 -25.13
CA THR A 437 2.32 5.69 -24.85
C THR A 437 1.32 4.66 -24.29
N LYS A 438 1.42 3.38 -24.70
CA LYS A 438 0.52 2.29 -24.28
C LYS A 438 1.08 1.41 -23.16
N ALA A 439 2.34 1.59 -22.75
CA ALA A 439 3.08 0.62 -21.94
C ALA A 439 3.17 0.99 -20.45
N ALA A 440 2.20 1.73 -19.92
CA ALA A 440 2.38 2.47 -18.68
C ALA A 440 1.27 2.31 -17.67
N ALA A 441 1.66 2.37 -16.41
CA ALA A 441 0.76 2.63 -15.31
C ALA A 441 0.60 4.14 -15.13
N HIS A 442 -0.63 4.58 -14.91
CA HIS A 442 -0.98 5.98 -14.74
C HIS A 442 -1.73 6.18 -13.43
N TYR A 443 -1.30 7.17 -12.66
CA TYR A 443 -2.02 7.67 -11.49
C TYR A 443 -2.11 9.19 -11.57
N SER A 444 -3.31 9.72 -11.35
CA SER A 444 -3.55 11.17 -11.25
C SER A 444 -4.64 11.43 -10.23
N ASN A 445 -4.46 12.46 -9.42
CA ASN A 445 -5.53 13.04 -8.61
C ASN A 445 -6.13 14.29 -9.27
N GLY A 446 -5.88 14.48 -10.56
CA GLY A 446 -6.23 15.65 -11.36
C GLY A 446 -5.08 16.64 -11.44
N SER A 447 -4.57 17.05 -10.28
CA SER A 447 -3.68 18.20 -10.17
C SER A 447 -2.19 17.83 -10.03
N THR A 448 -1.91 16.65 -9.51
CA THR A 448 -0.60 15.99 -9.56
C THR A 448 -0.78 14.57 -10.04
N GLY A 449 0.23 14.07 -10.73
CA GLY A 449 0.19 12.70 -11.22
C GLY A 449 1.56 12.16 -11.58
N SER A 450 1.55 10.86 -11.81
CA SER A 450 2.71 10.09 -12.21
C SER A 450 2.33 9.07 -13.26
N TRP A 451 3.24 8.86 -14.19
CA TRP A 451 3.18 7.87 -15.24
C TRP A 451 4.49 7.11 -15.22
N VAL A 452 4.43 5.79 -15.25
CA VAL A 452 5.61 4.93 -15.13
C VAL A 452 5.58 3.86 -16.21
N ALA A 453 6.68 3.70 -16.94
CA ALA A 453 6.81 2.69 -17.98
C ALA A 453 8.23 2.13 -18.07
N ARG A 454 8.34 0.90 -18.59
CA ARG A 454 9.62 0.27 -18.89
C ARG A 454 10.06 0.70 -20.28
N VAL A 455 11.30 1.15 -20.37
CA VAL A 455 11.97 1.50 -21.61
C VAL A 455 12.51 0.22 -22.23
N ALA A 456 11.85 -0.23 -23.29
CA ALA A 456 12.33 -1.34 -24.11
C ALA A 456 12.37 -0.90 -25.57
N PHE A 457 13.48 -1.20 -26.26
CA PHE A 457 13.65 -0.93 -27.69
C PHE A 457 13.50 -2.24 -28.46
N ASP A 458 12.85 -2.17 -29.62
CA ASP A 458 12.74 -3.29 -30.56
C ASP A 458 13.34 -2.88 -31.93
N PRO A 459 14.36 -3.61 -32.44
CA PRO A 459 15.17 -4.60 -31.72
C PRO A 459 15.93 -4.00 -30.51
N PRO A 460 16.39 -4.82 -29.54
CA PRO A 460 17.17 -4.37 -28.39
C PRO A 460 18.40 -3.53 -28.79
N LEU A 461 18.78 -2.57 -27.93
CA LEU A 461 20.00 -1.78 -28.12
C LEU A 461 21.23 -2.68 -28.01
N ALA A 462 22.25 -2.40 -28.82
CA ALA A 462 23.54 -3.07 -28.71
C ALA A 462 24.22 -2.72 -27.36
N PRO A 463 25.10 -3.59 -26.83
CA PRO A 463 25.80 -3.32 -25.57
C PRO A 463 26.65 -2.03 -25.63
N GLY A 464 26.81 -1.35 -24.49
CA GLY A 464 27.58 -0.10 -24.36
C GLY A 464 26.73 1.10 -23.95
N ASP A 465 27.35 2.27 -23.86
CA ASP A 465 26.71 3.50 -23.40
C ASP A 465 25.86 4.15 -24.50
N VAL A 466 24.69 4.66 -24.10
CA VAL A 466 23.70 5.29 -24.99
C VAL A 466 23.10 6.51 -24.30
N ALA A 467 23.09 7.66 -24.95
CA ALA A 467 22.38 8.83 -24.44
C ALA A 467 20.86 8.63 -24.63
N ILE A 468 20.09 8.91 -23.59
CA ILE A 468 18.64 8.74 -23.59
C ILE A 468 17.98 10.10 -23.47
N ASP A 469 17.08 10.39 -24.40
CA ASP A 469 16.22 11.57 -24.39
C ASP A 469 14.76 11.16 -24.42
N VAL A 470 13.86 12.05 -24.00
CA VAL A 470 12.42 11.83 -24.05
C VAL A 470 11.70 13.02 -24.66
N ASP A 471 10.85 12.73 -25.64
CA ASP A 471 9.82 13.63 -26.15
C ASP A 471 8.50 13.27 -25.48
N LEU A 472 7.93 14.23 -24.76
CA LEU A 472 6.71 14.04 -23.98
C LEU A 472 5.67 15.09 -24.38
N VAL A 473 4.44 14.63 -24.60
CA VAL A 473 3.26 15.48 -24.75
C VAL A 473 2.26 15.13 -23.66
N VAL A 474 1.83 16.15 -22.92
CA VAL A 474 0.78 16.09 -21.91
C VAL A 474 -0.43 16.88 -22.40
N GLU A 475 -1.61 16.31 -22.29
CA GLU A 475 -2.89 16.86 -22.74
C GLU A 475 -3.72 17.32 -21.54
N ASP A 476 -4.41 18.46 -21.70
CA ASP A 476 -5.49 18.88 -20.80
C ASP A 476 -6.77 18.13 -21.18
N LEU A 477 -7.20 17.17 -20.37
CA LEU A 477 -8.40 16.36 -20.61
C LEU A 477 -9.68 17.20 -20.71
N ASN A 478 -9.72 18.38 -20.08
CA ASN A 478 -10.89 19.26 -20.14
C ASN A 478 -11.02 19.91 -21.53
N LYS A 479 -9.90 20.22 -22.17
CA LYS A 479 -9.87 20.89 -23.49
C LYS A 479 -9.61 19.94 -24.65
N ARG A 480 -9.12 18.72 -24.35
CA ARG A 480 -8.61 17.75 -25.33
C ARG A 480 -7.56 18.36 -26.28
N GLN A 481 -6.67 19.17 -25.72
CA GLN A 481 -5.59 19.85 -26.44
C GLN A 481 -4.26 19.62 -25.73
N PRO A 482 -3.15 19.51 -26.48
CA PRO A 482 -1.81 19.49 -25.88
C PRO A 482 -1.62 20.73 -24.99
N ASP A 483 -1.25 20.51 -23.74
CA ASP A 483 -0.96 21.57 -22.77
C ASP A 483 0.55 21.80 -22.68
N VAL A 484 1.32 20.72 -22.58
CA VAL A 484 2.79 20.77 -22.48
C VAL A 484 3.41 19.79 -23.48
N ALA A 485 4.35 20.29 -24.29
CA ALA A 485 5.27 19.46 -25.08
C ALA A 485 6.71 19.76 -24.62
N LYS A 486 7.47 18.74 -24.21
CA LYS A 486 8.84 18.87 -23.73
C LYS A 486 9.76 17.84 -24.36
N HIS A 487 10.97 18.28 -24.69
CA HIS A 487 12.14 17.43 -24.92
C HIS A 487 13.03 17.50 -23.67
N MET A 488 13.43 16.35 -23.13
CA MET A 488 14.26 16.28 -21.93
C MET A 488 15.38 15.25 -22.12
N ALA A 489 16.61 15.63 -21.76
CA ALA A 489 17.73 14.70 -21.69
C ALA A 489 17.70 13.94 -20.36
N LEU A 490 17.78 12.61 -20.41
CA LEU A 490 17.73 11.69 -19.26
C LEU A 490 19.09 11.07 -18.92
N GLY A 491 20.16 11.57 -19.54
CA GLY A 491 21.54 11.14 -19.33
C GLY A 491 21.90 9.86 -20.08
N THR A 492 22.97 9.20 -19.63
CA THR A 492 23.54 8.02 -20.30
C THR A 492 23.07 6.72 -19.65
N MET A 493 22.69 5.74 -20.45
CA MET A 493 22.36 4.38 -20.04
C MET A 493 23.43 3.41 -20.54
N SER A 494 24.01 2.63 -19.63
CA SER A 494 24.88 1.52 -19.98
C SER A 494 24.05 0.28 -20.28
N VAL A 495 24.10 -0.19 -21.52
CA VAL A 495 23.43 -1.42 -21.95
C VAL A 495 24.38 -2.59 -21.71
N ALA A 496 23.99 -3.50 -20.80
CA ALA A 496 24.76 -4.71 -20.56
C ALA A 496 24.74 -5.64 -21.78
N PRO A 497 25.81 -6.44 -22.01
CA PRO A 497 25.74 -7.53 -22.96
C PRO A 497 24.58 -8.46 -22.60
N ALA A 498 23.88 -8.96 -23.62
CA ALA A 498 22.87 -10.00 -23.41
C ALA A 498 23.53 -11.13 -22.59
N PRO A 499 22.90 -11.59 -21.50
CA PRO A 499 23.46 -12.68 -20.72
C PRO A 499 23.74 -13.81 -21.70
N THR A 500 25.01 -14.24 -21.78
CA THR A 500 25.37 -15.38 -22.61
C THR A 500 24.50 -16.52 -22.11
N THR A 501 23.57 -16.99 -22.95
CA THR A 501 22.75 -18.14 -22.60
C THR A 501 23.74 -19.22 -22.20
N PRO A 502 23.73 -19.70 -20.94
CA PRO A 502 24.64 -20.75 -20.56
C PRO A 502 24.45 -21.88 -21.58
N PRO A 503 25.54 -22.50 -22.08
CA PRO A 503 25.41 -23.56 -23.07
C PRO A 503 24.35 -24.51 -22.58
N GLY A 504 23.27 -24.66 -23.37
CA GLY A 504 22.14 -25.50 -22.99
C GLY A 504 22.70 -26.83 -22.53
N PRO A 505 22.14 -27.43 -21.45
CA PRO A 505 22.74 -28.59 -20.81
C PRO A 505 23.15 -29.58 -21.88
N THR A 506 24.47 -29.77 -22.06
CA THR A 506 25.00 -30.75 -23.01
C THR A 506 24.28 -32.03 -22.67
N ALA A 507 23.46 -32.55 -23.60
CA ALA A 507 22.57 -33.68 -23.36
C ALA A 507 23.35 -34.73 -22.58
N ALA A 508 23.04 -34.83 -21.28
CA ALA A 508 23.72 -35.78 -20.42
C ALA A 508 23.45 -37.14 -21.06
N ALA A 509 24.51 -37.81 -21.51
CA ALA A 509 24.42 -39.17 -21.99
C ALA A 509 23.60 -39.95 -20.96
N SER A 510 22.47 -40.51 -21.40
CA SER A 510 21.50 -41.20 -20.58
C SER A 510 22.24 -42.10 -19.59
N ALA A 511 22.18 -41.74 -18.31
CA ALA A 511 22.69 -42.61 -17.26
C ALA A 511 21.89 -43.93 -17.32
N PRO A 512 22.55 -45.09 -17.28
CA PRO A 512 21.84 -46.37 -17.25
C PRO A 512 20.94 -46.43 -16.01
N GLU A 513 19.75 -46.99 -16.19
CA GLU A 513 18.74 -47.19 -15.14
C GLU A 513 19.37 -47.85 -13.90
N PRO A 514 19.09 -47.34 -12.68
CA PRO A 514 19.45 -48.06 -11.47
C PRO A 514 18.56 -49.29 -11.34
N THR A 515 19.16 -50.47 -11.49
CA THR A 515 18.57 -51.75 -11.12
C THR A 515 18.15 -51.74 -9.66
N ALA A 516 16.88 -52.06 -9.42
CA ALA A 516 16.31 -52.25 -8.11
C ALA A 516 17.02 -53.36 -7.33
N SER A 517 17.59 -53.02 -6.17
CA SER A 517 18.03 -54.00 -5.18
C SER A 517 17.08 -53.98 -3.98
N ALA A 518 16.47 -55.13 -3.76
CA ALA A 518 15.68 -55.46 -2.59
C ALA A 518 16.57 -55.80 -1.39
N HIS A 519 16.31 -55.18 -0.25
CA HIS A 519 16.58 -55.67 1.11
C HIS A 519 15.54 -54.97 2.01
N GLY A 520 14.83 -55.62 2.92
CA GLY A 520 15.21 -56.72 3.79
C GLY A 520 14.91 -56.24 5.22
N ALA A 521 14.00 -56.91 5.90
CA ALA A 521 13.35 -56.49 7.14
C ALA A 521 14.21 -56.65 8.43
N ALA A 522 13.64 -56.08 9.50
CA ALA A 522 13.83 -56.36 10.94
C ALA A 522 14.76 -55.44 11.74
N GLY A 523 14.23 -54.92 12.86
CA GLY A 523 14.96 -54.22 13.90
C GLY A 523 14.04 -53.47 14.87
N ASP A 524 13.60 -54.18 15.90
CA ASP A 524 12.75 -53.78 17.02
C ASP A 524 13.43 -52.82 18.03
N ALA A 525 12.61 -52.31 18.96
CA ALA A 525 12.93 -51.72 20.28
C ALA A 525 13.10 -50.19 20.40
N GLY A 526 12.28 -49.60 21.28
CA GLY A 526 12.51 -48.26 21.83
C GLY A 526 11.31 -47.61 22.51
N ASP A 527 10.70 -48.30 23.47
CA ASP A 527 9.66 -47.77 24.36
C ASP A 527 10.27 -46.78 25.36
N ALA A 528 9.85 -45.51 25.32
CA ALA A 528 10.29 -44.47 26.25
C ALA A 528 9.08 -43.63 26.70
N GLY A 529 8.80 -43.72 28.00
CA GLY A 529 7.58 -43.22 28.62
C GLY A 529 7.40 -41.70 28.58
N HIS A 530 6.15 -41.30 28.55
CA HIS A 530 5.71 -39.94 28.86
C HIS A 530 4.83 -39.95 30.11
N ALA A 531 5.31 -39.24 31.12
CA ALA A 531 4.61 -38.98 32.37
C ALA A 531 3.42 -38.02 32.13
N PRO A 532 2.28 -38.21 32.83
CA PRO A 532 1.15 -37.31 32.72
C PRO A 532 1.33 -36.07 33.62
N LEU A 533 1.10 -34.88 33.05
CA LEU A 533 0.96 -33.63 33.80
C LEU A 533 -0.43 -33.53 34.44
N PRO A 534 -0.56 -32.89 35.63
CA PRO A 534 -1.79 -32.88 36.41
C PRO A 534 -2.84 -31.88 35.89
N PRO A 535 -4.14 -32.10 36.23
CA PRO A 535 -5.22 -31.21 35.81
C PRO A 535 -5.20 -29.90 36.63
N ARG A 536 -5.21 -28.75 35.96
CA ARG A 536 -5.45 -27.47 36.62
C ARG A 536 -6.95 -27.18 36.70
N ARG A 537 -7.35 -26.87 37.93
CA ARG A 537 -8.70 -26.55 38.39
C ARG A 537 -9.23 -25.24 37.80
N SER A 538 -10.54 -25.27 37.61
CA SER A 538 -11.50 -24.18 37.45
C SER A 538 -11.35 -23.04 38.47
N SER A 539 -11.52 -21.80 38.02
CA SER A 539 -12.11 -20.74 38.85
C SER A 539 -12.78 -19.63 38.02
N CYS A 540 -14.02 -19.37 38.43
CA CYS A 540 -14.83 -18.14 38.43
C CYS A 540 -14.99 -17.27 37.17
N ALA A 541 -16.26 -17.25 36.75
CA ALA A 541 -16.91 -16.25 35.93
C ALA A 541 -16.88 -14.85 36.57
N CYS A 542 -16.72 -13.83 35.72
CA CYS A 542 -17.30 -12.50 35.90
C CYS A 542 -17.93 -12.11 34.56
N GLU A 543 -19.25 -11.93 34.59
CA GLU A 543 -20.04 -11.33 33.51
C GLU A 543 -19.60 -9.88 33.27
N LEU A 544 -19.44 -9.49 32.01
CA LEU A 544 -19.47 -8.10 31.59
C LEU A 544 -20.14 -8.03 30.22
N ALA A 545 -21.45 -7.77 30.27
CA ALA A 545 -22.26 -7.44 29.12
C ALA A 545 -21.88 -6.04 28.59
N VAL A 546 -21.55 -5.94 27.31
CA VAL A 546 -21.42 -4.67 26.59
C VAL A 546 -22.40 -4.70 25.42
N SER A 547 -23.61 -4.17 25.66
CA SER A 547 -24.56 -3.83 24.61
C SER A 547 -24.48 -2.33 24.34
N GLY A 548 -23.80 -1.94 23.26
CA GLY A 548 -23.63 -0.54 22.86
C GLY A 548 -24.16 -0.27 21.46
N ARG A 549 -25.46 -0.48 21.21
CA ARG A 549 -26.16 -0.04 19.97
C ARG A 549 -27.65 0.35 20.16
N SER A 550 -28.13 0.52 21.39
CA SER A 550 -29.56 0.77 21.66
C SER A 550 -29.99 2.24 21.72
N ASP A 551 -29.07 3.21 21.72
CA ASP A 551 -29.45 4.58 22.14
C ASP A 551 -30.02 5.47 21.02
N VAL A 552 -29.72 5.21 19.75
CA VAL A 552 -30.23 6.06 18.65
C VAL A 552 -31.73 5.81 18.40
N ALA A 553 -32.18 4.56 18.49
CA ALA A 553 -33.60 4.21 18.37
C ALA A 553 -34.42 4.73 19.56
N ALA A 554 -33.85 4.71 20.77
CA ALA A 554 -34.49 5.24 21.97
C ALA A 554 -34.70 6.76 21.91
N VAL A 555 -33.73 7.51 21.37
CA VAL A 555 -33.85 8.96 21.17
C VAL A 555 -34.91 9.29 20.12
N PHE A 556 -34.99 8.53 19.02
CA PHE A 556 -36.03 8.71 18.00
C PHE A 556 -37.43 8.36 18.53
N ALA A 557 -37.56 7.28 19.30
CA ALA A 557 -38.81 6.89 19.93
C ALA A 557 -39.28 7.94 20.97
N ALA A 558 -38.36 8.51 21.75
CA ALA A 558 -38.66 9.58 22.70
C ALA A 558 -39.13 10.87 22.00
N ALA A 559 -38.52 11.24 20.87
CA ALA A 559 -38.93 12.39 20.07
C ALA A 559 -40.32 12.20 19.45
N LEU A 560 -40.62 11.01 18.93
CA LEU A 560 -41.95 10.66 18.41
C LEU A 560 -43.02 10.62 19.51
N ALA A 561 -42.68 10.12 20.71
CA ALA A 561 -43.57 10.11 21.87
C ALA A 561 -43.91 11.55 22.34
N LEU A 562 -42.92 12.45 22.37
CA LEU A 562 -43.14 13.86 22.70
C LEU A 562 -44.01 14.57 21.65
N ALA A 563 -43.84 14.27 20.37
CA ALA A 563 -44.69 14.80 19.30
C ALA A 563 -46.15 14.29 19.41
N ALA A 564 -46.35 13.02 19.79
CA ALA A 564 -47.67 12.44 20.01
C ALA A 564 -48.39 13.04 21.23
N VAL A 565 -47.67 13.29 22.33
CA VAL A 565 -48.18 13.99 23.52
C VAL A 565 -48.56 15.44 23.20
N GLY A 566 -47.80 16.11 22.34
CA GLY A 566 -48.12 17.44 21.82
C GLY A 566 -49.44 17.48 21.04
N ARG A 567 -49.70 16.48 20.17
CA ARG A 567 -50.95 16.40 19.40
C ARG A 567 -52.19 16.15 20.27
N ARG A 568 -52.09 15.29 21.31
CA ARG A 568 -53.22 15.05 22.24
C ARG A 568 -53.62 16.28 23.04
N ARG A 569 -52.67 17.17 23.39
CA ARG A 569 -52.96 18.43 24.09
C ARG A 569 -53.60 19.51 23.20
N LEU A 570 -53.42 19.43 21.88
CA LEU A 570 -54.05 20.35 20.92
C LEU A 570 -55.50 19.93 20.59
N SER A 571 -55.80 18.63 20.52
CA SER A 571 -57.18 18.14 20.35
C SER A 571 -58.05 18.30 21.61
N ALA A 572 -57.47 18.28 22.81
CA ALA A 572 -58.23 18.52 24.05
C ALA A 572 -58.66 19.99 24.25
N ARG A 573 -58.12 20.93 23.45
CA ARG A 573 -58.37 22.38 23.60
C ARG A 573 -59.41 22.93 22.61
N THR A 574 -59.91 22.12 21.71
CA THR A 574 -60.91 22.49 20.68
C THR A 574 -62.33 22.01 21.03
N ALA A 575 -62.55 21.40 22.20
CA ALA A 575 -63.83 20.79 22.59
C ALA A 575 -64.68 21.60 23.61
N THR A 576 -64.33 22.85 23.93
CA THR A 576 -65.11 23.69 24.84
C THR A 576 -65.21 25.14 24.33
N SER A 577 -66.21 25.40 23.48
CA SER A 577 -66.83 26.71 23.28
C SER A 577 -67.92 26.63 22.20
N SER A 578 -69.11 26.16 22.57
CA SER A 578 -70.36 26.36 21.83
C SER A 578 -71.39 26.88 22.83
N ASP A 579 -71.76 28.16 22.74
CA ASP A 579 -73.15 28.64 22.71
C ASP A 579 -73.22 30.16 22.90
N SER A 580 -73.72 30.88 21.89
CA SER A 580 -75.05 31.52 21.95
C SER A 580 -75.22 32.66 20.92
N ARG A 581 -76.36 32.57 20.21
CA ARG A 581 -77.21 33.65 19.65
C ARG A 581 -76.82 34.36 18.33
N SER A 582 -77.58 33.98 17.30
CA SER A 582 -78.18 34.78 16.20
C SER A 582 -79.06 35.95 16.75
N PRO A 583 -79.61 36.93 15.97
CA PRO A 583 -79.72 37.06 14.51
C PRO A 583 -79.60 38.49 13.89
N SER A 584 -79.72 38.52 12.56
CA SER A 584 -80.52 39.46 11.74
C SER A 584 -79.87 40.65 11.00
N SER A 585 -80.23 40.65 9.71
CA SER A 585 -80.57 41.76 8.79
C SER A 585 -79.56 42.87 8.46
N ARG A 586 -79.10 42.80 7.20
CA ARG A 586 -79.02 43.86 6.16
C ARG A 586 -78.92 45.32 6.62
N ALA A 587 -77.79 45.95 6.31
CA ALA A 587 -77.66 47.03 5.32
C ALA A 587 -76.25 46.96 4.72
#